data_AF-A0A7Y5A8F2-F1
#
_entry.id   AF-A0A7Y5A8F2-F1
#
_cell.length_a   1.000
_cell.length_b   1.000
_cell.length_c   1.000
_cell.angle_alpha   90.00
_cell.angle_beta   90.00
_cell.angle_gamma   90.00
#
_symmetry.space_group_name_H-M   'P 1'
#
loop_
_entity.id
_entity.type
_entity.pdbx_description
1 polymer ?
#
loop_
_entity_poly.entity_id
_entity_poly.type
_entity_poly.pdbx_seq_one_letter_code
_entity_poly.pdbx_strand_id
1 'polypeptide(L)'
;MKYQFAFFDGDNVGNTLEILLLDNNVRQAQNLSENINRAIIEIKEKLQNKGDIIIAGGDDILVRLKNDDDLVKILEDIRQIFANTTGLTISCGVGKDIQTAIYQLSIAKLYGKNQIKFSK
;
A
#
# COMPACT_ATOMS: atom_id res chain seq x y z
N MET A 1 24.83 -5.29 1.35
CA MET A 1 23.43 -5.78 1.43
C MET A 1 22.64 -5.15 0.30
N LYS A 2 21.84 -5.93 -0.44
CA LYS A 2 20.97 -5.38 -1.49
C LYS A 2 19.65 -4.92 -0.86
N TYR A 3 19.14 -3.79 -1.30
CA TYR A 3 17.84 -3.24 -0.88
C TYR A 3 16.90 -3.21 -2.08
N GLN A 4 15.60 -3.18 -1.82
CA GLN A 4 14.56 -2.88 -2.81
C GLN A 4 13.64 -1.79 -2.28
N PHE A 5 13.14 -0.98 -3.22
CA PHE A 5 12.07 -0.04 -2.97
C PHE A 5 10.74 -0.73 -3.28
N ALA A 6 9.77 -0.57 -2.38
CA ALA A 6 8.41 -1.00 -2.60
C ALA A 6 7.49 0.21 -2.43
N PHE A 7 6.68 0.48 -3.46
CA PHE A 7 5.69 1.55 -3.43
C PHE A 7 4.30 0.94 -3.49
N PHE A 8 3.52 1.21 -2.47
CA PHE A 8 2.14 0.80 -2.33
C PHE A 8 1.20 2.00 -2.48
N ASP A 9 0.03 1.74 -3.07
CA ASP A 9 -1.04 2.72 -3.22
C ASP A 9 -2.39 1.99 -3.23
N GLY A 10 -3.36 2.56 -2.50
CA GLY A 10 -4.69 2.02 -2.30
C GLY A 10 -5.48 1.86 -3.60
N ASP A 11 -6.20 0.75 -3.70
CA ASP A 11 -7.03 0.47 -4.85
C ASP A 11 -8.43 1.05 -4.65
N ASN A 12 -8.80 2.00 -5.52
CA ASN A 12 -10.11 2.64 -5.55
C ASN A 12 -10.48 3.43 -4.29
N VAL A 13 -9.50 3.84 -3.46
CA VAL A 13 -9.76 4.61 -2.24
C VAL A 13 -10.53 5.89 -2.54
N GLY A 14 -10.01 6.70 -3.47
CA GLY A 14 -10.65 7.95 -3.90
C GLY A 14 -12.07 7.73 -4.44
N ASN A 15 -12.23 6.81 -5.40
CA ASN A 15 -13.54 6.50 -5.98
C ASN A 15 -14.55 6.03 -4.93
N THR A 16 -14.13 5.21 -3.97
CA THR A 16 -15.01 4.69 -2.91
C THR A 16 -15.46 5.81 -1.98
N LEU A 17 -14.55 6.69 -1.56
CA LEU A 17 -14.89 7.86 -0.77
C LEU A 17 -15.83 8.80 -1.53
N GLU A 18 -15.58 9.05 -2.81
CA GLU A 18 -16.41 9.91 -3.65
C GLU A 18 -17.84 9.37 -3.76
N ILE A 19 -18.02 8.08 -4.03
CA ILE A 19 -19.34 7.43 -4.09
C ILE A 19 -20.08 7.58 -2.76
N LEU A 20 -19.43 7.30 -1.62
CA LEU A 20 -20.05 7.44 -0.30
C LEU A 20 -20.52 8.89 -0.04
N LEU A 21 -19.74 9.88 -0.46
CA LEU A 21 -20.10 11.28 -0.29
C LEU A 21 -21.24 11.70 -1.23
N LEU A 22 -21.24 11.25 -2.49
CA LEU A 22 -22.33 11.48 -3.44
C LEU A 22 -23.66 10.87 -2.96
N ASP A 23 -23.60 9.71 -2.31
CA ASP A 23 -24.76 9.03 -1.72
C ASP A 23 -25.16 9.60 -0.34
N ASN A 24 -24.53 10.71 0.09
CA ASN A 24 -24.75 11.35 1.40
C ASN A 24 -24.47 10.42 2.60
N ASN A 25 -23.67 9.37 2.40
CA ASN A 25 -23.23 8.40 3.42
C ASN A 25 -22.00 8.90 4.18
N VAL A 26 -22.05 10.14 4.69
CA VAL A 26 -20.91 10.85 5.33
C VAL A 26 -20.28 10.03 6.47
N ARG A 27 -21.10 9.38 7.31
CA ARG A 27 -20.59 8.55 8.42
C ARG A 27 -19.76 7.36 7.93
N GLN A 28 -20.14 6.74 6.82
CA GLN A 28 -19.36 5.65 6.25
C GLN A 28 -18.06 6.16 5.63
N ALA A 29 -18.08 7.33 4.98
CA ALA A 29 -16.87 7.97 4.46
C ALA A 29 -15.89 8.32 5.59
N GLN A 30 -16.39 8.84 6.72
CA GLN A 30 -15.58 9.09 7.92
C GLN A 30 -14.97 7.79 8.46
N ASN A 31 -15.78 6.74 8.65
CA ASN A 31 -15.28 5.44 9.12
C ASN A 31 -14.21 4.87 8.18
N LEU A 32 -14.40 4.97 6.86
CA LEU A 32 -13.41 4.50 5.89
C LEU A 32 -12.10 5.30 6.01
N SER A 33 -12.18 6.63 6.11
CA SER A 33 -11.00 7.48 6.31
C SER A 33 -10.25 7.15 7.60
N GLU A 34 -10.96 6.89 8.70
CA GLU A 34 -10.37 6.49 9.98
C GLU A 34 -9.71 5.11 9.87
N ASN A 35 -10.34 4.16 9.19
CA ASN A 35 -9.80 2.84 8.96
C ASN A 35 -8.53 2.88 8.10
N ILE A 36 -8.48 3.72 7.06
CA ILE A 36 -7.26 3.93 6.26
C ILE A 36 -6.13 4.44 7.16
N ASN A 37 -6.39 5.46 7.97
CA ASN A 37 -5.40 5.98 8.92
C ASN A 37 -4.90 4.91 9.90
N ARG A 38 -5.81 4.07 10.41
CA ARG A 38 -5.45 2.94 11.29
C ARG A 38 -4.58 1.92 10.56
N ALA A 39 -4.92 1.54 9.33
CA ALA A 39 -4.12 0.64 8.51
C ALA A 39 -2.70 1.17 8.31
N ILE A 40 -2.54 2.47 8.00
CA ILE A 40 -1.21 3.08 7.84
C ILE A 40 -0.40 3.03 9.14
N ILE A 41 -1.03 3.26 10.30
CA ILE A 41 -0.36 3.16 11.61
C ILE A 41 0.11 1.72 11.86
N GLU A 42 -0.76 0.73 11.67
CA GLU A 42 -0.43 -0.69 11.84
C GLU A 42 0.70 -1.12 10.88
N ILE A 43 0.68 -0.65 9.63
CA ILE A 43 1.74 -0.92 8.66
C ILE A 43 3.07 -0.28 9.08
N LYS A 44 3.06 0.96 9.60
CA LYS A 44 4.27 1.61 10.14
C LYS A 44 4.89 0.81 11.28
N GLU A 45 4.06 0.33 12.20
CA GLU A 45 4.50 -0.53 13.31
C GLU A 45 5.08 -1.85 12.81
N LYS A 46 4.41 -2.50 11.84
CA LYS A 46 4.89 -3.74 11.22
C LYS A 46 6.25 -3.59 10.54
N LEU A 47 6.49 -2.42 9.93
CA LEU A 47 7.71 -2.09 9.22
C LEU A 47 8.83 -1.59 10.14
N GLN A 48 8.55 -1.41 11.43
CA GLN A 48 9.55 -0.96 12.39
C GLN A 48 10.76 -1.92 12.39
N ASN A 49 11.96 -1.37 12.21
CA ASN A 49 13.23 -2.10 12.11
C ASN A 49 13.39 -3.02 10.88
N LYS A 50 12.43 -3.06 9.94
CA LYS A 50 12.53 -3.85 8.69
C LYS A 50 13.18 -3.06 7.54
N GLY A 51 13.17 -1.74 7.63
CA GLY A 51 13.75 -0.85 6.64
C GLY A 51 13.41 0.61 6.94
N ASP A 52 13.53 1.45 5.91
CA ASP A 52 13.23 2.88 6.01
C ASP A 52 11.87 3.18 5.39
N ILE A 53 11.02 3.88 6.13
CA ILE A 53 9.75 4.40 5.63
C ILE A 53 10.02 5.80 5.08
N ILE A 54 9.82 5.98 3.77
CA ILE A 54 10.08 7.25 3.06
C ILE A 54 8.77 8.06 2.98
N ILE A 55 7.67 7.40 2.63
CA ILE A 55 6.31 7.97 2.59
C ILE A 55 5.37 6.98 3.29
N ALA A 56 4.46 7.48 4.12
CA ALA A 56 3.35 6.69 4.65
C ALA A 56 2.24 7.64 5.16
N GLY A 57 1.25 7.88 4.31
CA GLY A 57 0.14 8.79 4.59
C GLY A 57 -0.95 8.68 3.53
N GLY A 58 -2.19 8.97 3.91
CA GLY A 58 -3.34 8.63 3.06
C GLY A 58 -3.38 7.11 2.87
N ASP A 59 -3.36 6.67 1.61
CA ASP A 59 -3.26 5.27 1.19
C ASP A 59 -1.92 4.93 0.51
N ASP A 60 -0.96 5.87 0.51
CA ASP A 60 0.35 5.72 -0.11
C ASP A 60 1.43 5.29 0.90
N ILE A 61 2.27 4.31 0.52
CA ILE A 61 3.40 3.84 1.32
C ILE A 61 4.62 3.57 0.44
N LEU A 62 5.69 4.35 0.60
CA LEU A 62 6.98 4.12 -0.06
C LEU A 62 8.02 3.72 0.99
N VAL A 63 8.61 2.53 0.81
CA VAL A 63 9.57 1.95 1.76
C VAL A 63 10.82 1.44 1.05
N ARG A 64 11.94 1.47 1.75
CA ARG A 64 13.19 0.81 1.36
C ARG A 64 13.44 -0.36 2.30
N LEU A 65 13.35 -1.59 1.79
CA LEU A 65 13.47 -2.82 2.55
C LEU A 65 14.74 -3.58 2.17
N LYS A 66 15.26 -4.38 3.12
CA LYS A 66 16.33 -5.33 2.81
C LYS A 66 15.79 -6.38 1.84
N ASN A 67 16.61 -6.75 0.85
CA ASN A 67 16.28 -7.81 -0.08
C ASN A 67 16.79 -9.14 0.49
N ASP A 68 15.97 -9.74 1.35
CA ASP A 68 16.19 -11.04 1.98
C ASP A 68 14.95 -11.95 1.80
N ASP A 69 15.02 -13.16 2.35
CA ASP A 69 13.98 -14.18 2.17
C ASP A 69 12.61 -13.77 2.77
N ASP A 70 12.59 -12.76 3.66
CA ASP A 70 11.36 -12.25 4.28
C ASP A 70 10.65 -11.19 3.43
N LEU A 71 11.29 -10.67 2.37
CA LEU A 71 10.76 -9.53 1.61
C LEU A 71 9.33 -9.79 1.11
N VAL A 72 9.09 -10.89 0.41
CA VAL A 72 7.77 -11.21 -0.16
C VAL A 72 6.71 -11.32 0.94
N LYS A 73 7.06 -11.93 2.06
CA LYS A 73 6.17 -12.07 3.22
C LYS A 73 5.81 -10.71 3.82
N ILE A 74 6.78 -9.80 3.97
CA ILE A 74 6.55 -8.44 4.46
C ILE A 74 5.58 -7.70 3.54
N LEU A 75 5.77 -7.81 2.22
CA LEU A 75 4.92 -7.11 1.26
C LEU A 75 3.47 -7.64 1.27
N GLU A 76 3.28 -8.96 1.40
CA GLU A 76 1.94 -9.54 1.55
C GLU A 76 1.31 -9.24 2.91
N ASP A 77 2.08 -9.20 4.00
CA ASP A 77 1.59 -8.78 5.31
C ASP A 77 1.02 -7.35 5.25
N ILE A 78 1.70 -6.42 4.54
CA ILE A 78 1.20 -5.05 4.33
C ILE A 78 -0.13 -5.05 3.59
N ARG A 79 -0.25 -5.85 2.51
CA ARG A 79 -1.49 -5.97 1.75
C ARG A 79 -2.64 -6.50 2.61
N GLN A 80 -2.35 -7.51 3.42
CA GLN A 80 -3.35 -8.13 4.28
C GLN A 80 -3.79 -7.20 5.42
N ILE A 81 -2.87 -6.44 6.03
CA ILE A 81 -3.20 -5.41 7.03
C ILE A 81 -4.14 -4.38 6.40
N PHE A 82 -3.78 -3.83 5.24
CA PHE A 82 -4.63 -2.84 4.58
C PHE A 82 -6.03 -3.39 4.26
N ALA A 83 -6.09 -4.61 3.72
CA ALA A 83 -7.35 -5.27 3.38
C ALA A 83 -8.24 -5.57 4.59
N ASN A 84 -7.66 -6.11 5.66
CA ASN A 84 -8.41 -6.44 6.87
C ASN A 84 -8.93 -5.20 7.58
N THR A 85 -8.15 -4.12 7.60
CA THR A 85 -8.48 -2.92 8.37
C THR A 85 -9.42 -1.99 7.61
N THR A 86 -9.30 -1.90 6.27
CA THR A 86 -10.09 -0.96 5.45
C THR A 86 -11.24 -1.61 4.68
N GLY A 87 -11.17 -2.90 4.38
CA GLY A 87 -12.05 -3.58 3.42
C GLY A 87 -11.73 -3.28 1.95
N LEU A 88 -10.69 -2.47 1.66
CA LEU A 88 -10.18 -2.17 0.33
C LEU A 88 -8.84 -2.87 0.08
N THR A 89 -8.42 -2.99 -1.17
CA THR A 89 -7.13 -3.60 -1.50
C THR A 89 -6.05 -2.55 -1.71
N ILE A 90 -4.79 -2.98 -1.73
CA ILE A 90 -3.64 -2.12 -2.03
C ILE A 90 -2.74 -2.84 -3.03
N SER A 91 -2.26 -2.11 -4.03
CA SER A 91 -1.33 -2.61 -5.05
C SER A 91 0.09 -2.20 -4.72
N CYS A 92 1.08 -2.98 -5.15
CA CYS A 92 2.49 -2.73 -4.87
C CYS A 92 3.37 -2.89 -6.11
N GLY A 93 4.29 -1.95 -6.30
CA GLY A 93 5.40 -2.07 -7.25
C GLY A 93 6.73 -2.15 -6.53
N VAL A 94 7.58 -3.10 -6.94
CA VAL A 94 8.88 -3.36 -6.32
C VAL A 94 10.01 -3.20 -7.32
N GLY A 95 11.06 -2.47 -6.95
CA GLY A 95 12.20 -2.19 -7.83
C GLY A 95 13.52 -1.92 -7.11
N LYS A 96 14.62 -1.94 -7.85
CA LYS A 96 15.96 -1.59 -7.35
C LYS A 96 16.13 -0.09 -7.06
N ASP A 97 15.26 0.73 -7.64
CA ASP A 97 15.17 2.17 -7.49
C ASP A 97 13.70 2.61 -7.48
N ILE A 98 13.44 3.85 -7.04
CA ILE A 98 12.08 4.40 -6.88
C ILE A 98 11.35 4.47 -8.23
N GLN A 99 12.05 4.85 -9.32
CA GLN A 99 11.45 4.94 -10.66
C GLN A 99 10.90 3.59 -11.11
N THR A 100 11.68 2.53 -10.90
CA THR A 100 11.27 1.16 -11.20
C THR A 100 10.09 0.73 -10.33
N ALA A 101 10.10 1.06 -9.03
CA ALA A 101 8.98 0.74 -8.14
C ALA A 101 7.67 1.43 -8.58
N ILE A 102 7.71 2.72 -8.95
CA ILE A 102 6.57 3.46 -9.50
C ILE A 102 6.05 2.81 -10.80
N TYR A 103 6.97 2.46 -11.71
CA TYR A 103 6.60 1.80 -12.95
C TYR A 103 5.89 0.47 -12.68
N GLN A 104 6.42 -0.36 -11.79
CA GLN A 104 5.79 -1.64 -11.44
C GLN A 104 4.44 -1.47 -10.73
N LEU A 105 4.29 -0.43 -9.90
CA LEU A 105 3.01 -0.12 -9.27
C LEU A 105 1.97 0.27 -10.32
N SER A 106 2.37 1.05 -11.33
CA SER A 106 1.52 1.39 -12.47
C SER A 106 1.05 0.15 -13.22
N ILE A 107 1.96 -0.81 -13.46
CA ILE A 107 1.62 -2.11 -14.04
C ILE A 107 0.66 -2.88 -13.12
N ALA A 108 0.89 -2.92 -11.80
CA ALA A 108 -0.01 -3.59 -10.86
C ALA A 108 -1.44 -3.03 -10.92
N LYS A 109 -1.59 -1.71 -10.99
CA LYS A 109 -2.89 -1.05 -11.12
C LYS A 109 -3.57 -1.29 -12.46
N LEU A 110 -2.82 -1.28 -13.56
CA LEU A 110 -3.36 -1.54 -14.90
C LEU A 110 -3.81 -2.99 -15.08
N TYR A 111 -3.13 -3.95 -14.47
CA TYR A 111 -3.40 -5.39 -14.63
C TYR A 111 -4.41 -5.93 -13.61
N GLY A 112 -5.33 -5.09 -13.15
CA GLY A 112 -6.45 -5.54 -12.30
C GLY A 112 -6.30 -5.29 -10.81
N LYS A 113 -5.30 -4.50 -10.37
CA LYS A 113 -5.09 -4.08 -8.96
C LYS A 113 -4.84 -5.28 -8.03
N ASN A 114 -4.84 -5.05 -6.72
CA ASN A 114 -4.68 -6.06 -5.67
C ASN A 114 -3.57 -7.08 -5.98
N GLN A 115 -2.38 -6.59 -6.29
CA GLN A 115 -1.23 -7.43 -6.62
C GLN A 115 0.10 -6.74 -6.37
N ILE A 116 1.14 -7.55 -6.25
CA ILE A 116 2.53 -7.10 -6.22
C ILE A 116 3.16 -7.36 -7.59
N LYS A 117 3.86 -6.37 -8.14
CA LYS A 117 4.69 -6.52 -9.34
C LYS A 117 6.15 -6.25 -9.01
N PHE A 118 7.00 -7.19 -9.39
CA PHE A 118 8.44 -7.09 -9.25
C PHE A 118 9.08 -6.69 -10.57
N SER A 119 10.13 -5.87 -10.52
CA SER A 119 11.03 -5.69 -11.65
C SER A 119 11.66 -7.04 -12.01
N LYS A 120 11.59 -7.39 -13.31
CA LYS A 120 12.32 -8.53 -13.87
C LYS A 120 13.83 -8.36 -13.72
#